data_AF-A3LWA4-F1
#
_entry.id   AF-A3LWA4-F1
#
_cell.length_a   1.000
_cell.length_b   1.000
_cell.length_c   1.000
_cell.angle_alpha   90.00
_cell.angle_beta   90.00
_cell.angle_gamma   90.00
#
_symmetry.space_group_name_H-M   'P 1'
#
loop_
_entity.id
_entity.type
_entity.pdbx_description
1 polymer ?
#
loop_
_entity_poly.entity_id
_entity_poly.type
_entity_poly.pdbx_seq_one_letter_code
_entity_poly.pdbx_strand_id
1 'polypeptide(L)'
;MATETRDATERMNSKKSEFNDGRKRAPYTWTDSFKDWIKQSFQSRYTDEKVEAKLLSVLPFFPESDGKRRAQIINTDIGNGKYIHELYIENTEKPEPWTPSKNGDLEPSRDVVLIHGYAASLGLFIDNYDSLSKIPGIKIHAIDLLGFGFSARPNFPSFPSNTKQDVYAVENWFIDSIEEWRKRRNINRFVLMGHSFGGYLSCAYALKYNKKILDENTGIKTNLIDKLVLISPVGLERNKFSLLKNNLEPYVSHEQQQIENLKSPSLAIQQEVLANQEEIVHGEAVSVPQDSEEVEEPKTRRRKIVDFMWEKNFSPFSIIRNAGPMKSKFISAWTTHRFAHTYYKNPESFQNVHDYIYRVFNAKGSGEYAITRVLAIGAVAKLPLLDRCPEKFVNMGLPTLWMYGDKDWMNEEAGLEMTNEINDLSMKQHSAKMAYFKILTNSGHHLYLDNPPAFAREVFKFLGFRR
;
A
#
# COMPACT_ATOMS: atom_id res chain seq x y z
N MET A 1 16.75 -7.56 24.29
CA MET A 1 17.64 -7.46 23.11
C MET A 1 18.11 -8.82 22.61
N ALA A 2 18.96 -9.60 23.27
CA ALA A 2 19.42 -10.90 22.73
C ALA A 2 18.37 -12.04 22.74
N THR A 3 17.35 -11.94 23.60
CA THR A 3 16.24 -12.91 23.69
C THR A 3 15.09 -12.63 22.70
N GLU A 4 14.96 -11.39 22.21
CA GLU A 4 13.92 -11.02 21.22
C GLU A 4 14.38 -11.29 19.77
N THR A 5 15.69 -11.20 19.50
CA THR A 5 16.25 -11.48 18.17
C THR A 5 16.31 -12.97 17.85
N ARG A 6 16.55 -13.85 18.84
CA ARG A 6 16.45 -15.32 18.65
C ARG A 6 15.02 -15.79 18.37
N ASP A 7 14.04 -15.14 19.00
CA ASP A 7 12.61 -15.43 18.84
C ASP A 7 12.06 -14.97 17.47
N ALA A 8 12.74 -14.03 16.80
CA ALA A 8 12.38 -13.54 15.46
C ALA A 8 12.79 -14.51 14.34
N THR A 9 14.01 -15.05 14.40
CA THR A 9 14.50 -16.03 13.40
C THR A 9 13.72 -17.36 13.47
N GLU A 10 13.27 -17.79 14.65
CA GLU A 10 12.37 -18.94 14.80
C GLU A 10 10.95 -18.67 14.27
N ARG A 11 10.46 -17.42 14.34
CA ARG A 11 9.16 -17.03 13.77
C ARG A 11 9.18 -17.03 12.24
N MET A 12 10.27 -16.60 11.60
CA MET A 12 10.39 -16.59 10.13
C MET A 12 10.33 -18.01 9.54
N ASN A 13 10.96 -18.99 10.21
CA ASN A 13 10.99 -20.39 9.78
C ASN A 13 9.67 -21.16 10.02
N SER A 14 8.70 -20.56 10.75
CA SER A 14 7.40 -21.17 11.06
C SER A 14 6.21 -20.42 10.45
N LYS A 15 6.44 -19.32 9.73
CA LYS A 15 5.39 -18.46 9.17
C LYS A 15 4.72 -19.15 7.98
N LYS A 16 3.41 -19.43 8.11
CA LYS A 16 2.61 -19.89 6.97
C LYS A 16 2.33 -18.71 6.04
N SER A 17 2.86 -18.79 4.82
CA SER A 17 2.58 -17.81 3.75
C SER A 17 1.06 -17.66 3.51
N GLU A 18 0.60 -16.43 3.28
CA GLU A 18 -0.80 -16.17 2.90
C GLU A 18 -1.24 -16.92 1.63
N PHE A 19 -0.29 -17.25 0.74
CA PHE A 19 -0.59 -17.98 -0.49
C PHE A 19 -0.86 -19.47 -0.25
N ASN A 20 -0.40 -20.02 0.87
CA ASN A 20 -0.46 -21.44 1.23
C ASN A 20 -1.12 -21.67 2.60
N ASP A 21 -2.08 -20.82 2.99
CA ASP A 21 -2.67 -20.84 4.32
C ASP A 21 -3.87 -21.80 4.48
N GLY A 22 -4.14 -22.63 3.47
CA GLY A 22 -5.19 -23.65 3.48
C GLY A 22 -6.60 -23.13 3.19
N ARG A 23 -6.76 -21.86 2.82
CA ARG A 23 -8.07 -21.32 2.39
C ARG A 23 -8.61 -22.08 1.19
N LYS A 24 -9.88 -22.50 1.26
CA LYS A 24 -10.58 -23.11 0.13
C LYS A 24 -10.68 -22.10 -1.01
N ARG A 25 -10.21 -22.48 -2.20
CA ARG A 25 -10.30 -21.64 -3.40
C ARG A 25 -11.69 -21.73 -3.98
N ALA A 26 -12.26 -20.55 -4.25
CA ALA A 26 -13.53 -20.46 -4.94
C ALA A 26 -13.43 -21.07 -6.35
N PRO A 27 -14.32 -22.02 -6.72
CA PRO A 27 -14.31 -22.61 -8.05
C PRO A 27 -14.76 -21.57 -9.07
N TYR A 28 -13.85 -21.09 -9.91
CA TYR A 28 -14.16 -20.15 -10.99
C TYR A 28 -13.67 -20.72 -12.31
N THR A 29 -14.60 -21.09 -13.19
CA THR A 29 -14.25 -21.87 -14.38
C THR A 29 -13.63 -21.00 -15.48
N TRP A 30 -12.99 -21.66 -16.46
CA TRP A 30 -12.54 -20.98 -17.68
C TRP A 30 -13.72 -20.41 -18.48
N THR A 31 -14.87 -21.08 -18.46
CA THR A 31 -16.07 -20.61 -19.15
C THR A 31 -16.65 -19.37 -18.48
N ASP A 32 -16.65 -19.29 -17.15
CA ASP A 32 -17.07 -18.09 -16.41
C ASP A 32 -16.12 -16.92 -16.69
N SER A 33 -14.81 -17.17 -16.61
CA SER A 33 -13.79 -16.16 -16.95
C SER A 33 -13.96 -15.63 -18.38
N PHE A 34 -14.28 -16.51 -19.35
CA PHE A 34 -14.51 -16.12 -20.73
C PHE A 34 -15.82 -15.32 -20.90
N LYS A 35 -16.89 -15.70 -20.19
CA LYS A 35 -18.14 -14.92 -20.17
C LYS A 35 -17.91 -13.51 -19.65
N ASP A 36 -17.11 -13.33 -18.62
CA ASP A 36 -16.81 -11.98 -18.10
C ASP A 36 -16.01 -11.16 -19.10
N TRP A 37 -15.04 -11.78 -19.78
CA TRP A 37 -14.34 -11.11 -20.88
C TRP A 37 -15.31 -10.60 -21.96
N ILE A 38 -16.26 -11.42 -22.40
CA ILE A 38 -17.29 -10.99 -23.37
C ILE A 38 -18.14 -9.86 -22.78
N LYS A 39 -18.70 -10.04 -21.58
CA LYS A 39 -19.58 -9.05 -20.95
C LYS A 39 -18.89 -7.70 -20.80
N GLN A 40 -17.68 -7.69 -20.24
CA GLN A 40 -16.95 -6.46 -19.96
C GLN A 40 -16.37 -5.79 -21.21
N SER A 41 -16.13 -6.55 -22.28
CA SER A 41 -15.63 -5.99 -23.54
C SER A 41 -16.74 -5.40 -24.41
N PHE A 42 -17.95 -5.97 -24.36
CA PHE A 42 -19.01 -5.66 -25.35
C PHE A 42 -20.31 -5.09 -24.77
N GLN A 43 -20.52 -5.14 -23.46
CA GLN A 43 -21.79 -4.66 -22.87
C GLN A 43 -21.62 -3.29 -22.19
N SER A 44 -22.46 -2.33 -22.59
CA SER A 44 -22.47 -0.94 -22.09
C SER A 44 -22.83 -0.78 -20.60
N ARG A 45 -23.18 -1.88 -19.91
CA ARG A 45 -23.44 -1.90 -18.46
C ARG A 45 -22.17 -2.12 -17.60
N TYR A 46 -21.02 -2.30 -18.24
CA TYR A 46 -19.71 -2.49 -17.62
C TYR A 46 -18.75 -1.33 -17.90
N THR A 47 -19.27 -0.09 -17.92
CA THR A 47 -18.40 1.10 -17.88
C THR A 47 -17.76 1.24 -16.50
N ASP A 48 -16.63 1.94 -16.41
CA ASP A 48 -15.89 2.14 -15.16
C ASP A 48 -16.81 2.70 -14.07
N GLU A 49 -17.60 3.72 -14.40
CA GLU A 49 -18.51 4.40 -13.47
C GLU A 49 -19.63 3.47 -12.97
N LYS A 50 -20.18 2.62 -13.85
CA LYS A 50 -21.27 1.70 -13.47
C LYS A 50 -20.77 0.55 -12.60
N VAL A 51 -19.57 0.06 -12.87
CA VAL A 51 -18.96 -1.02 -12.10
C VAL A 51 -18.53 -0.49 -10.73
N GLU A 52 -17.95 0.70 -10.67
CA GLU A 52 -17.66 1.38 -9.41
C GLU A 52 -18.92 1.63 -8.59
N ALA A 53 -19.97 2.20 -9.19
CA ALA A 53 -21.21 2.47 -8.48
C ALA A 53 -21.85 1.20 -7.87
N LYS A 54 -21.74 0.05 -8.54
CA LYS A 54 -22.18 -1.25 -8.02
C LYS A 54 -21.31 -1.77 -6.88
N LEU A 55 -20.00 -1.56 -6.94
CA LEU A 55 -19.12 -1.88 -5.82
C LEU A 55 -19.49 -1.04 -4.60
N LEU A 56 -19.66 0.26 -4.80
CA LEU A 56 -19.92 1.22 -3.72
C LEU A 56 -21.34 1.15 -3.16
N SER A 57 -22.30 0.57 -3.88
CA SER A 57 -23.68 0.43 -3.39
C SER A 57 -23.83 -0.49 -2.18
N VAL A 58 -22.76 -1.19 -1.77
CA VAL A 58 -22.73 -1.93 -0.49
C VAL A 58 -22.61 -1.00 0.70
N LEU A 59 -22.21 0.26 0.49
CA LEU A 59 -22.10 1.26 1.54
C LEU A 59 -23.49 1.86 1.80
N PRO A 60 -23.94 1.96 3.07
CA PRO A 60 -25.28 2.46 3.38
C PRO A 60 -25.46 3.96 3.10
N PHE A 61 -24.36 4.67 2.80
CA PHE A 61 -24.30 6.10 2.54
C PHE A 61 -23.85 6.43 1.10
N PHE A 62 -24.04 5.49 0.16
CA PHE A 62 -23.77 5.69 -1.27
C PHE A 62 -24.86 5.08 -2.16
N PRO A 63 -25.33 5.77 -3.22
CA PRO A 63 -25.03 7.17 -3.54
C PRO A 63 -25.76 8.15 -2.61
N GLU A 64 -26.83 7.69 -1.95
CA GLU A 64 -27.63 8.50 -1.04
C GLU A 64 -27.05 8.48 0.38
N SER A 65 -27.21 9.59 1.11
CA SER A 65 -26.79 9.69 2.51
C SER A 65 -27.60 8.78 3.43
N ASP A 66 -26.97 8.23 4.47
CA ASP A 66 -27.67 7.53 5.56
C ASP A 66 -28.18 8.48 6.67
N GLY A 67 -28.17 9.79 6.42
CA GLY A 67 -28.52 10.85 7.36
C GLY A 67 -27.37 11.29 8.28
N LYS A 68 -26.29 10.50 8.38
CA LYS A 68 -25.09 10.84 9.16
C LYS A 68 -23.87 11.02 8.26
N ARG A 69 -23.78 10.20 7.22
CA ARG A 69 -22.65 10.10 6.30
C ARG A 69 -23.13 10.24 4.86
N ARG A 70 -22.24 10.75 4.02
CA ARG A 70 -22.42 10.81 2.57
C ARG A 70 -21.12 10.40 1.88
N ALA A 71 -21.23 9.82 0.70
CA ALA A 71 -20.08 9.53 -0.16
C ALA A 71 -20.32 10.01 -1.58
N GLN A 72 -19.24 10.43 -2.25
CA GLN A 72 -19.28 10.86 -3.65
C GLN A 72 -17.96 10.54 -4.35
N ILE A 73 -18.05 10.30 -5.66
CA ILE A 73 -16.89 10.17 -6.53
C ILE A 73 -16.48 11.54 -7.06
N ILE A 74 -15.20 11.86 -6.99
CA ILE A 74 -14.64 13.13 -7.46
C ILE A 74 -13.45 12.88 -8.36
N ASN A 75 -13.50 13.41 -9.58
CA ASN A 75 -12.34 13.50 -10.46
C ASN A 75 -11.75 14.90 -10.36
N THR A 76 -10.66 15.04 -9.60
CA THR A 76 -10.00 16.33 -9.41
C THR A 76 -8.99 16.56 -10.52
N ASP A 77 -9.22 17.56 -11.36
CA ASP A 77 -8.25 17.99 -12.38
C ASP A 77 -6.98 18.55 -11.71
N ILE A 78 -5.83 17.94 -12.06
CA ILE A 78 -4.49 18.33 -11.60
C ILE A 78 -3.66 18.95 -12.74
N GLY A 79 -4.30 19.32 -13.84
CA GLY A 79 -3.72 19.98 -15.00
C GLY A 79 -3.21 19.03 -16.09
N ASN A 80 -3.02 19.57 -17.29
CA ASN A 80 -2.50 18.85 -18.47
C ASN A 80 -3.34 17.60 -18.84
N GLY A 81 -4.66 17.67 -18.66
CA GLY A 81 -5.58 16.55 -18.95
C GLY A 81 -5.43 15.36 -17.99
N LYS A 82 -4.77 15.56 -16.84
CA LYS A 82 -4.62 14.55 -15.79
C LYS A 82 -5.58 14.87 -14.64
N TYR A 83 -6.08 13.82 -14.01
CA TYR A 83 -6.94 13.95 -12.84
C TYR A 83 -6.61 12.83 -11.83
N ILE A 84 -6.86 13.12 -10.56
CA ILE A 84 -6.89 12.14 -9.49
C ILE A 84 -8.35 11.82 -9.18
N HIS A 85 -8.67 10.54 -9.31
CA HIS A 85 -9.95 9.94 -8.98
C HIS A 85 -9.99 9.62 -7.48
N GLU A 86 -11.12 9.91 -6.85
CA GLU A 86 -11.28 9.80 -5.41
C GLU A 86 -12.69 9.39 -5.03
N LEU A 87 -12.79 8.48 -4.05
CA LEU A 87 -13.98 8.32 -3.22
C LEU A 87 -13.86 9.22 -1.98
N TYR A 88 -14.66 10.28 -1.96
CA TYR A 88 -14.80 11.17 -0.82
C TYR A 88 -15.94 10.72 0.09
N ILE A 89 -15.67 10.53 1.37
CA ILE A 89 -16.67 10.16 2.39
C ILE A 89 -16.61 11.18 3.51
N GLU A 90 -17.76 11.66 3.94
CA GLU A 90 -17.85 12.62 5.04
C GLU A 90 -18.91 12.20 6.04
N ASN A 91 -18.53 12.22 7.32
CA ASN A 91 -19.48 12.20 8.43
C ASN A 91 -19.87 13.64 8.78
N THR A 92 -21.16 13.93 8.67
CA THR A 92 -21.77 15.26 8.83
C THR A 92 -22.20 15.57 10.26
N GLU A 93 -22.09 14.59 11.17
CA GLU A 93 -22.35 14.80 12.60
C GLU A 93 -21.33 15.80 13.16
N LYS A 94 -21.79 16.67 14.07
CA LYS A 94 -20.90 17.62 14.75
C LYS A 94 -19.93 16.86 15.65
N PRO A 95 -18.62 17.12 15.56
CA PRO A 95 -17.68 16.55 16.51
C PRO A 95 -17.96 17.02 17.93
N GLU A 96 -17.75 16.13 18.89
CA GLU A 96 -17.70 16.51 20.30
C GLU A 96 -16.57 17.54 20.52
N PRO A 97 -16.77 18.53 21.42
CA PRO A 97 -15.73 19.48 21.78
C PRO A 97 -14.46 18.74 22.21
N TRP A 98 -13.35 19.05 21.57
CA TRP A 98 -12.07 18.45 21.90
C TRP A 98 -11.49 19.12 23.15
N THR A 99 -11.16 18.31 24.16
CA THR A 99 -10.52 18.75 25.39
C THR A 99 -9.04 18.35 25.35
N PRO A 100 -8.10 19.31 25.35
CA PRO A 100 -6.67 19.00 25.43
C PRO A 100 -6.35 18.12 26.64
N SER A 101 -5.41 17.19 26.46
CA SER A 101 -4.81 16.51 27.61
C SER A 101 -3.97 17.50 28.43
N LYS A 102 -3.59 17.12 29.66
CA LYS A 102 -2.69 17.92 30.52
C LYS A 102 -1.35 18.27 29.87
N ASN A 103 -0.97 17.56 28.79
CA ASN A 103 0.28 17.75 28.07
C ASN A 103 0.14 18.65 26.82
N GLY A 104 -1.04 19.23 26.57
CA GLY A 104 -1.23 20.15 25.45
C GLY A 104 -1.22 19.47 24.07
N ASP A 105 -1.72 18.23 23.98
CA ASP A 105 -1.90 17.54 22.69
C ASP A 105 -2.68 18.43 21.73
N LEU A 106 -2.49 18.31 20.41
CA LEU A 106 -3.33 18.99 19.43
C LEU A 106 -4.58 18.16 19.14
N GLU A 107 -5.67 18.81 18.71
CA GLU A 107 -6.83 18.09 18.22
C GLU A 107 -6.43 17.15 17.05
N PRO A 108 -6.84 15.86 17.07
CA PRO A 108 -6.57 14.96 15.96
C PRO A 108 -7.18 15.48 14.66
N SER A 109 -6.43 15.38 13.56
CA SER A 109 -6.97 15.70 12.25
C SER A 109 -8.11 14.75 11.88
N ARG A 110 -9.16 15.31 11.27
CA ARG A 110 -10.32 14.55 10.77
C ARG A 110 -10.27 14.28 9.27
N ASP A 111 -9.40 14.96 8.53
CA ASP A 111 -9.10 14.60 7.14
C ASP A 111 -8.11 13.42 7.12
N VAL A 112 -8.52 12.33 6.49
CA VAL A 112 -7.78 11.07 6.35
C VAL A 112 -7.61 10.75 4.87
N VAL A 113 -6.37 10.72 4.39
CA VAL A 113 -6.03 10.36 3.01
C VAL A 113 -5.58 8.91 2.96
N LEU A 114 -6.21 8.09 2.12
CA LEU A 114 -5.87 6.69 1.90
C LEU A 114 -5.23 6.50 0.53
N ILE A 115 -4.03 5.91 0.51
CA ILE A 115 -3.26 5.59 -0.70
C ILE A 115 -3.08 4.09 -0.83
N HIS A 116 -3.58 3.52 -1.92
CA HIS A 116 -3.47 2.10 -2.23
C HIS A 116 -2.07 1.70 -2.74
N GLY A 117 -1.79 0.39 -2.78
CA GLY A 117 -0.54 -0.20 -3.28
C GLY A 117 -0.39 -0.31 -4.79
N TYR A 118 0.60 -1.09 -5.21
CA TYR A 118 0.82 -1.40 -6.63
C TYR A 118 -0.29 -2.31 -7.18
N ALA A 119 -0.71 -2.07 -8.43
CA ALA A 119 -1.80 -2.83 -9.08
C ALA A 119 -3.09 -2.94 -8.23
N ALA A 120 -3.29 -1.96 -7.36
CA ALA A 120 -4.45 -1.82 -6.48
C ALA A 120 -5.29 -0.60 -6.92
N SER A 121 -6.36 -0.34 -6.19
CA SER A 121 -7.21 0.86 -6.32
C SER A 121 -7.99 1.08 -5.02
N LEU A 122 -8.67 2.23 -4.92
CA LEU A 122 -9.47 2.62 -3.77
C LEU A 122 -10.50 1.55 -3.37
N GLY A 123 -11.10 0.86 -4.33
CA GLY A 123 -12.14 -0.15 -4.07
C GLY A 123 -11.69 -1.34 -3.21
N LEU A 124 -10.38 -1.55 -3.06
CA LEU A 124 -9.85 -2.58 -2.13
C LEU A 124 -10.11 -2.22 -0.66
N PHE A 125 -10.42 -0.97 -0.33
CA PHE A 125 -10.77 -0.58 1.04
C PHE A 125 -12.27 -0.67 1.34
N ILE A 126 -13.09 -1.27 0.45
CA ILE A 126 -14.56 -1.25 0.54
C ILE A 126 -15.11 -1.66 1.92
N ASP A 127 -14.56 -2.71 2.52
CA ASP A 127 -15.00 -3.23 3.82
C ASP A 127 -14.59 -2.36 5.02
N ASN A 128 -13.74 -1.35 4.79
CA ASN A 128 -13.21 -0.46 5.82
C ASN A 128 -13.99 0.86 5.89
N TYR A 129 -14.57 1.31 4.76
CA TYR A 129 -15.21 2.63 4.67
C TYR A 129 -16.36 2.81 5.66
N ASP A 130 -17.21 1.80 5.85
CA ASP A 130 -18.28 1.87 6.85
C ASP A 130 -17.70 2.05 8.25
N SER A 131 -16.65 1.32 8.62
CA SER A 131 -16.07 1.41 9.96
C SER A 131 -15.32 2.72 10.18
N LEU A 132 -14.45 3.12 9.23
CA LEU A 132 -13.60 4.29 9.31
C LEU A 132 -14.40 5.60 9.32
N SER A 133 -15.53 5.66 8.61
CA SER A 133 -16.36 6.88 8.48
C SER A 133 -17.26 7.17 9.69
N LYS A 134 -17.27 6.34 10.73
CA LYS A 134 -18.20 6.51 11.86
C LYS A 134 -17.74 7.53 12.91
N ILE A 135 -16.59 8.17 12.74
CA ILE A 135 -16.14 9.21 13.66
C ILE A 135 -16.83 10.54 13.25
N PRO A 136 -17.56 11.22 14.15
CA PRO A 136 -18.19 12.50 13.84
C PRO A 136 -17.21 13.53 13.24
N GLY A 137 -17.62 14.15 12.13
CA GLY A 137 -16.84 15.11 11.36
C GLY A 137 -15.66 14.54 10.56
N ILE A 138 -15.45 13.21 10.54
CA ILE A 138 -14.34 12.62 9.77
C ILE A 138 -14.58 12.76 8.27
N LYS A 139 -13.50 13.00 7.54
CA LYS A 139 -13.45 13.08 6.09
C LYS A 139 -12.43 12.08 5.58
N ILE A 140 -12.86 11.13 4.76
CA ILE A 140 -11.99 10.13 4.15
C ILE A 140 -11.84 10.47 2.67
N HIS A 141 -10.59 10.54 2.26
CA HIS A 141 -10.14 10.83 0.91
C HIS A 141 -9.40 9.59 0.39
N ALA A 142 -10.12 8.63 -0.19
CA ALA A 142 -9.49 7.47 -0.79
C ALA A 142 -9.19 7.75 -2.25
N ILE A 143 -7.91 7.84 -2.61
CA ILE A 143 -7.49 8.24 -3.96
C ILE A 143 -6.92 7.05 -4.74
N ASP A 144 -7.20 7.04 -6.03
CA ASP A 144 -6.41 6.26 -6.97
C ASP A 144 -5.16 7.03 -7.37
N LEU A 145 -3.99 6.39 -7.30
CA LEU A 145 -2.73 7.00 -7.74
C LEU A 145 -2.76 7.34 -9.23
N LEU A 146 -2.06 8.39 -9.66
CA LEU A 146 -1.86 8.68 -11.08
C LEU A 146 -1.33 7.43 -11.79
N GLY A 147 -1.96 7.04 -12.90
CA GLY A 147 -1.62 5.82 -13.63
C GLY A 147 -2.15 4.51 -13.05
N PHE A 148 -2.97 4.55 -11.99
CA PHE A 148 -3.65 3.41 -11.37
C PHE A 148 -5.15 3.65 -11.22
N GLY A 149 -5.89 2.59 -10.87
CA GLY A 149 -7.34 2.63 -10.71
C GLY A 149 -8.06 3.35 -11.86
N PHE A 150 -9.00 4.23 -11.50
CA PHE A 150 -9.74 5.09 -12.41
C PHE A 150 -9.19 6.52 -12.50
N SER A 151 -8.07 6.83 -11.84
CA SER A 151 -7.29 8.05 -12.07
C SER A 151 -6.76 8.12 -13.51
N ALA A 152 -6.34 9.31 -13.95
CA ALA A 152 -5.77 9.49 -15.27
C ALA A 152 -4.58 8.55 -15.51
N ARG A 153 -4.51 7.96 -16.72
CA ARG A 153 -3.46 7.00 -17.11
C ARG A 153 -2.60 7.53 -18.26
N PRO A 154 -1.84 8.63 -18.05
CA PRO A 154 -0.95 9.17 -19.08
C PRO A 154 0.17 8.18 -19.38
N ASN A 155 0.83 8.32 -20.54
CA ASN A 155 2.00 7.50 -20.82
C ASN A 155 3.06 7.73 -19.73
N PHE A 156 3.57 6.63 -19.17
CA PHE A 156 4.63 6.71 -18.17
C PHE A 156 5.91 7.23 -18.84
N PRO A 157 6.56 8.27 -18.30
CA PRO A 157 7.80 8.78 -18.87
C PRO A 157 8.89 7.70 -18.86
N SER A 158 9.78 7.74 -19.86
CA SER A 158 10.91 6.80 -19.95
C SER A 158 12.02 7.16 -18.95
N PHE A 159 11.72 7.11 -17.66
CA PHE A 159 12.67 7.43 -16.61
C PHE A 159 13.83 6.40 -16.58
N PRO A 160 15.07 6.87 -16.42
CA PRO A 160 16.19 6.03 -16.00
C PRO A 160 15.98 5.52 -14.56
N SER A 161 16.90 4.70 -14.05
CA SER A 161 16.78 4.17 -12.68
C SER A 161 18.11 3.71 -12.06
N ASN A 162 19.21 4.33 -12.46
CA ASN A 162 20.56 3.91 -12.07
C ASN A 162 21.15 4.84 -11.00
N THR A 163 20.60 6.05 -10.85
CA THR A 163 21.04 7.05 -9.87
C THR A 163 19.95 7.34 -8.85
N LYS A 164 20.35 7.95 -7.72
CA LYS A 164 19.42 8.44 -6.70
C LYS A 164 18.42 9.45 -7.28
N GLN A 165 18.89 10.35 -8.13
CA GLN A 165 18.07 11.36 -8.82
C GLN A 165 17.05 10.73 -9.77
N ASP A 166 17.41 9.62 -10.42
CA ASP A 166 16.49 8.89 -11.30
C ASP A 166 15.31 8.33 -10.50
N VAL A 167 15.59 7.70 -9.35
CA VAL A 167 14.54 7.16 -8.47
C VAL A 167 13.65 8.28 -7.94
N TYR A 168 14.23 9.42 -7.54
CA TYR A 168 13.45 10.59 -7.14
C TYR A 168 12.57 11.15 -8.26
N ALA A 169 13.03 11.16 -9.52
CA ALA A 169 12.20 11.59 -10.64
C ALA A 169 10.95 10.71 -10.80
N VAL A 170 11.10 9.40 -10.57
CA VAL A 170 9.99 8.45 -10.59
C VAL A 170 9.05 8.65 -9.39
N GLU A 171 9.59 8.81 -8.19
CA GLU A 171 8.78 9.12 -6.98
C GLU A 171 7.98 10.41 -7.19
N ASN A 172 8.63 11.47 -7.65
CA ASN A 172 8.04 12.79 -7.93
C ASN A 172 6.85 12.71 -8.89
N TRP A 173 6.87 11.80 -9.87
CA TRP A 173 5.76 11.62 -10.79
C TRP A 173 4.45 11.28 -10.06
N PHE A 174 4.53 10.55 -8.94
CA PHE A 174 3.39 10.25 -8.08
C PHE A 174 3.17 11.32 -7.03
N ILE A 175 4.19 11.63 -6.22
CA ILE A 175 3.99 12.47 -5.03
C ILE A 175 3.66 13.92 -5.38
N ASP A 176 4.08 14.41 -6.54
CA ASP A 176 3.74 15.76 -7.00
C ASP A 176 2.28 15.81 -7.49
N SER A 177 1.77 14.70 -8.05
CA SER A 177 0.35 14.58 -8.42
C SER A 177 -0.56 14.53 -7.19
N ILE A 178 -0.11 13.86 -6.12
CA ILE A 178 -0.82 13.84 -4.83
C ILE A 178 -0.83 15.25 -4.22
N GLU A 179 0.30 15.96 -4.24
CA GLU A 179 0.38 17.32 -3.70
C GLU A 179 -0.51 18.30 -4.49
N GLU A 180 -0.54 18.20 -5.82
CA GLU A 180 -1.43 19.04 -6.64
C GLU A 180 -2.89 18.73 -6.33
N TRP A 181 -3.28 17.46 -6.27
CA TRP A 181 -4.63 17.06 -5.83
C TRP A 181 -4.97 17.62 -4.45
N ARG A 182 -4.08 17.49 -3.47
CA ARG A 182 -4.27 17.99 -2.10
C ARG A 182 -4.55 19.50 -2.09
N LYS A 183 -3.78 20.28 -2.85
CA LYS A 183 -3.98 21.73 -2.99
C LYS A 183 -5.33 22.05 -3.62
N ARG A 184 -5.70 21.38 -4.71
CA ARG A 184 -7.00 21.57 -5.40
C ARG A 184 -8.19 21.25 -4.50
N ARG A 185 -8.01 20.33 -3.57
CA ARG A 185 -9.01 19.91 -2.59
C ARG A 185 -8.98 20.71 -1.29
N ASN A 186 -8.04 21.66 -1.18
CA ASN A 186 -7.85 22.52 -0.03
C ASN A 186 -7.69 21.74 1.30
N ILE A 187 -6.96 20.62 1.23
CA ILE A 187 -6.71 19.76 2.39
C ILE A 187 -5.43 20.24 3.06
N ASN A 188 -5.54 20.81 4.26
CA ASN A 188 -4.39 21.37 4.98
C ASN A 188 -3.71 20.35 5.87
N ARG A 189 -4.08 20.28 7.16
CA ARG A 189 -3.58 19.24 8.07
C ARG A 189 -4.37 17.96 7.87
N PHE A 190 -3.71 16.83 7.66
CA PHE A 190 -4.37 15.54 7.42
C PHE A 190 -3.58 14.35 7.96
N VAL A 191 -4.26 13.23 8.18
CA VAL A 191 -3.66 11.91 8.40
C VAL A 191 -3.38 11.26 7.05
N LEU A 192 -2.18 10.73 6.85
CA LEU A 192 -1.83 10.00 5.63
C LEU A 192 -1.72 8.51 5.93
N MET A 193 -2.44 7.67 5.19
CA MET A 193 -2.32 6.21 5.28
C MET A 193 -1.91 5.64 3.93
N GLY A 194 -0.87 4.82 3.90
CA GLY A 194 -0.36 4.21 2.67
C GLY A 194 -0.20 2.70 2.80
N HIS A 195 -0.75 1.95 1.86
CA HIS A 195 -0.56 0.49 1.74
C HIS A 195 0.53 0.13 0.73
N SER A 196 1.42 -0.81 1.06
CA SER A 196 2.39 -1.40 0.12
C SER A 196 3.22 -0.33 -0.60
N PHE A 197 3.20 -0.29 -1.93
CA PHE A 197 3.82 0.78 -2.72
C PHE A 197 3.29 2.18 -2.40
N GLY A 198 2.01 2.30 -2.05
CA GLY A 198 1.43 3.54 -1.51
C GLY A 198 2.03 3.95 -0.17
N GLY A 199 2.45 2.99 0.66
CA GLY A 199 3.21 3.23 1.89
C GLY A 199 4.61 3.78 1.61
N TYR A 200 5.32 3.19 0.64
CA TYR A 200 6.61 3.70 0.15
C TYR A 200 6.49 5.15 -0.37
N LEU A 201 5.51 5.40 -1.23
CA LEU A 201 5.24 6.73 -1.77
C LEU A 201 4.77 7.72 -0.69
N SER A 202 4.06 7.26 0.35
CA SER A 202 3.67 8.11 1.48
C SER A 202 4.87 8.58 2.29
N CYS A 203 5.88 7.70 2.47
CA CYS A 203 7.16 8.11 3.06
C CYS A 203 7.91 9.11 2.17
N ALA A 204 7.98 8.86 0.86
CA ALA A 204 8.59 9.81 -0.09
C ALA A 204 7.87 11.17 -0.10
N TYR A 205 6.54 11.17 -0.05
CA TYR A 205 5.71 12.36 0.06
C TYR A 205 6.01 13.13 1.36
N ALA A 206 6.07 12.44 2.51
CA ALA A 206 6.40 13.04 3.78
C ALA A 206 7.79 13.70 3.75
N LEU A 207 8.79 13.04 3.17
CA LEU A 207 10.15 13.57 3.03
C LEU A 207 10.23 14.86 2.20
N LYS A 208 9.38 15.01 1.19
CA LYS A 208 9.38 16.18 0.28
C LYS A 208 8.45 17.31 0.74
N TYR A 209 7.26 16.96 1.22
CA TYR A 209 6.15 17.90 1.40
C TYR A 209 5.73 18.12 2.85
N ASN A 210 6.10 17.25 3.79
CA ASN A 210 5.73 17.47 5.19
C ASN A 210 6.48 18.68 5.76
N LYS A 211 5.78 19.78 5.90
CA LYS A 211 6.29 21.06 6.39
C LYS A 211 5.38 21.58 7.49
N LYS A 212 5.89 22.51 8.30
CA LYS A 212 5.05 23.25 9.24
C LYS A 212 4.14 24.20 8.46
N ILE A 213 2.84 24.13 8.72
CA ILE A 213 1.81 25.04 8.21
C ILE A 213 1.25 25.86 9.37
N LEU A 214 0.86 27.11 9.10
CA LEU A 214 0.20 27.97 10.08
C LEU A 214 -1.30 27.72 10.04
N ASP A 215 -1.89 27.36 11.17
CA ASP A 215 -3.34 27.41 11.33
C ASP A 215 -3.75 28.88 11.56
N GLU A 216 -4.48 29.45 10.60
CA GLU A 216 -4.90 30.86 10.65
C GLU A 216 -5.89 31.14 11.80
N ASN A 217 -6.65 30.13 12.24
CA ASN A 217 -7.64 30.29 13.31
C ASN A 217 -6.96 30.31 14.69
N THR A 218 -5.91 29.51 14.87
CA THR A 218 -5.24 29.35 16.17
C THR A 218 -3.90 30.07 16.26
N GLY A 219 -3.30 30.44 15.13
CA GLY A 219 -1.93 30.97 15.04
C GLY A 219 -0.84 29.93 15.29
N ILE A 220 -1.20 28.66 15.48
CA ILE A 220 -0.27 27.59 15.84
C ILE A 220 0.34 26.98 14.58
N LYS A 221 1.66 26.74 14.59
CA LYS A 221 2.35 26.01 13.52
C LYS A 221 2.26 24.51 13.77
N THR A 222 1.56 23.79 12.89
CA THR A 222 1.41 22.32 12.96
C THR A 222 2.09 21.66 11.76
N ASN A 223 2.35 20.35 11.83
CA ASN A 223 2.75 19.62 10.62
C ASN A 223 1.60 19.57 9.61
N LEU A 224 1.94 19.55 8.32
CA LEU A 224 1.01 19.25 7.23
C LEU A 224 0.44 17.84 7.41
N ILE A 225 1.31 16.85 7.65
CA ILE A 225 0.90 15.50 7.99
C ILE A 225 0.80 15.41 9.51
N ASP A 226 -0.41 15.20 10.01
CA ASP A 226 -0.69 15.00 11.43
C ASP A 226 -0.07 13.69 11.93
N LYS A 227 -0.43 12.59 11.28
CA LYS A 227 0.02 11.24 11.59
C LYS A 227 0.17 10.43 10.31
N LEU A 228 1.13 9.51 10.30
CA LEU A 228 1.41 8.63 9.16
C LEU A 228 1.15 7.16 9.54
N VAL A 229 0.29 6.48 8.78
CA VAL A 229 -0.03 5.05 8.96
C VAL A 229 0.49 4.27 7.77
N LEU A 230 1.42 3.34 8.01
CA LEU A 230 2.06 2.52 6.99
C LEU A 230 1.55 1.09 7.13
N ILE A 231 0.91 0.62 6.06
CA ILE A 231 0.20 -0.66 6.03
C ILE A 231 0.98 -1.58 5.10
N SER A 232 1.70 -2.55 5.66
CA SER A 232 2.55 -3.49 4.93
C SER A 232 3.39 -2.81 3.82
N PRO A 233 4.16 -1.75 4.14
CA PRO A 233 4.89 -0.99 3.13
C PRO A 233 6.01 -1.84 2.50
N VAL A 234 6.25 -1.61 1.20
CA VAL A 234 7.38 -2.22 0.47
C VAL A 234 8.64 -1.37 0.59
N GLY A 235 9.82 -1.99 0.49
CA GLY A 235 11.07 -1.30 0.24
C GLY A 235 11.70 -0.64 1.48
N LEU A 236 11.53 -1.24 2.66
CA LEU A 236 12.08 -0.72 3.91
C LEU A 236 13.53 -1.14 4.08
N GLU A 237 13.76 -2.43 3.87
CA GLU A 237 14.98 -3.15 4.19
C GLU A 237 16.19 -2.67 3.39
N ARG A 238 17.30 -2.52 4.13
CA ARG A 238 18.63 -2.34 3.55
C ARG A 238 19.02 -3.59 2.76
N ASN A 239 19.74 -3.39 1.66
CA ASN A 239 19.99 -4.47 0.70
C ASN A 239 21.14 -4.14 -0.27
N LYS A 240 21.72 -5.17 -0.89
CA LYS A 240 22.90 -5.03 -1.78
C LYS A 240 22.69 -4.21 -3.05
N PHE A 241 21.43 -4.06 -3.45
CA PHE A 241 21.04 -3.29 -4.63
C PHE A 241 20.78 -1.81 -4.30
N SER A 242 20.87 -1.42 -3.03
CA SER A 242 20.74 -0.04 -2.59
C SER A 242 21.74 0.87 -3.28
N LEU A 243 21.26 2.00 -3.81
CA LEU A 243 22.08 3.11 -4.29
C LEU A 243 22.65 3.95 -3.14
N LEU A 244 22.26 3.65 -1.90
CA LEU A 244 22.74 4.30 -0.68
C LEU A 244 23.78 3.46 0.08
N LYS A 245 24.09 2.24 -0.37
CA LYS A 245 25.00 1.30 0.35
C LYS A 245 26.39 1.85 0.69
N ASN A 246 26.87 2.85 -0.06
CA ASN A 246 28.17 3.49 0.16
C ASN A 246 28.08 4.82 0.95
N ASN A 247 26.86 5.33 1.20
CA ASN A 247 26.60 6.55 1.95
C ASN A 247 26.02 6.15 3.31
N LEU A 248 26.89 6.10 4.32
CA LEU A 248 26.54 5.65 5.66
C LEU A 248 25.89 6.81 6.44
N GLU A 249 24.63 6.64 6.85
CA GLU A 249 24.00 7.56 7.80
C GLU A 249 24.57 7.31 9.22
N PRO A 250 24.84 8.36 10.01
CA PRO A 250 25.70 8.27 11.20
C PRO A 250 25.05 7.61 12.44
N TYR A 251 23.78 7.21 12.36
CA TYR A 251 22.99 6.82 13.53
C TYR A 251 22.66 5.32 13.66
N VAL A 252 23.16 4.49 12.74
CA VAL A 252 23.13 3.02 12.84
C VAL A 252 24.56 2.51 13.01
N SER A 253 24.74 1.41 13.75
CA SER A 253 26.06 0.77 13.81
C SER A 253 26.54 0.47 12.39
N HIS A 254 27.68 1.06 11.99
CA HIS A 254 28.25 0.87 10.66
C HIS A 254 28.39 -0.61 10.29
N GLU A 255 28.69 -1.47 11.27
CA GLU A 255 28.81 -2.91 11.10
C GLU A 255 27.46 -3.55 10.79
N GLN A 256 26.41 -3.22 11.54
CA GLN A 256 25.06 -3.75 11.31
C GLN A 256 24.52 -3.31 9.94
N GLN A 257 24.66 -2.02 9.63
CA GLN A 257 24.23 -1.47 8.33
C GLN A 257 24.95 -2.15 7.16
N GLN A 258 26.25 -2.43 7.30
CA GLN A 258 27.02 -3.15 6.26
C GLN A 258 26.55 -4.59 6.11
N ILE A 259 26.32 -5.32 7.21
CA ILE A 259 25.81 -6.70 7.18
C ILE A 259 24.45 -6.76 6.48
N GLU A 260 23.53 -5.87 6.82
CA GLU A 260 22.20 -5.81 6.19
C GLU A 260 22.27 -5.40 4.71
N ASN A 261 23.14 -4.45 4.37
CA ASN A 261 23.39 -4.11 2.97
C ASN A 261 24.02 -5.25 2.17
N LEU A 262 24.61 -6.26 2.79
CA LEU A 262 25.06 -7.47 2.10
C LEU A 262 23.93 -8.49 1.93
N LYS A 263 22.84 -8.38 2.71
CA LYS A 263 21.68 -9.25 2.55
C LYS A 263 21.03 -9.04 1.19
N SER A 264 20.53 -10.16 0.67
CA SER A 264 19.74 -10.21 -0.56
C SER A 264 18.35 -10.73 -0.23
N PRO A 265 17.45 -9.89 0.32
CA PRO A 265 16.08 -10.33 0.54
C PRO A 265 15.50 -10.75 -0.82
N SER A 266 15.11 -12.01 -0.94
CA SER A 266 14.33 -12.46 -2.09
C SER A 266 12.87 -12.43 -1.69
N LEU A 267 12.13 -11.39 -2.11
CA LEU A 267 10.70 -11.31 -1.85
C LEU A 267 9.85 -11.30 -3.12
N ALA A 268 8.64 -11.77 -2.86
CA ALA A 268 7.75 -12.47 -3.77
C ALA A 268 6.69 -11.57 -4.40
N ILE A 269 7.04 -10.33 -4.81
CA ILE A 269 6.14 -9.53 -5.69
C ILE A 269 5.75 -10.35 -6.92
N GLN A 270 6.69 -11.18 -7.39
CA GLN A 270 6.40 -12.19 -8.40
C GLN A 270 5.28 -13.13 -7.98
N GLN A 271 5.18 -13.61 -6.74
CA GLN A 271 4.05 -14.43 -6.29
C GLN A 271 2.76 -13.61 -6.19
N GLU A 272 2.78 -12.36 -5.73
CA GLU A 272 1.57 -11.53 -5.73
C GLU A 272 0.98 -11.37 -7.15
N VAL A 273 1.84 -11.24 -8.18
CA VAL A 273 1.44 -11.06 -9.58
C VAL A 273 1.32 -12.39 -10.35
N LEU A 274 2.13 -13.42 -10.03
CA LEU A 274 2.31 -14.68 -10.78
C LEU A 274 1.91 -15.95 -10.03
N ALA A 275 1.60 -15.93 -8.72
CA ALA A 275 1.18 -17.14 -7.99
C ALA A 275 -0.01 -17.83 -8.66
N ASN A 276 -0.83 -17.07 -9.38
CA ASN A 276 -1.97 -17.60 -10.13
C ASN A 276 -1.60 -18.25 -11.49
N GLN A 277 -0.36 -18.12 -11.99
CA GLN A 277 0.09 -18.81 -13.22
C GLN A 277 0.66 -20.20 -12.94
N GLU A 278 1.42 -20.38 -11.86
CA GLU A 278 2.11 -21.65 -11.58
C GLU A 278 1.15 -22.77 -11.16
N GLU A 279 0.11 -22.43 -10.40
CA GLU A 279 -0.88 -23.40 -9.92
C GLU A 279 -1.88 -23.83 -11.00
N ILE A 280 -2.05 -23.03 -12.06
CA ILE A 280 -2.90 -23.37 -13.22
C ILE A 280 -2.15 -24.28 -14.20
N VAL A 281 -0.82 -24.17 -14.30
CA VAL A 281 -0.02 -24.94 -15.27
C VAL A 281 0.55 -26.23 -14.66
N HIS A 282 0.87 -26.27 -13.36
CA HIS A 282 1.55 -27.43 -12.77
C HIS A 282 0.95 -28.01 -11.49
N GLY A 283 -0.07 -27.40 -10.87
CA GLY A 283 -0.75 -28.02 -9.72
C GLY A 283 0.14 -28.36 -8.52
N GLU A 284 1.36 -27.83 -8.45
CA GLU A 284 2.32 -28.06 -7.38
C GLU A 284 2.72 -26.72 -6.77
N ALA A 285 2.64 -26.63 -5.44
CA ALA A 285 3.11 -25.47 -4.70
C ALA A 285 4.64 -25.41 -4.80
N VAL A 286 5.17 -24.35 -5.41
CA VAL A 286 6.62 -24.10 -5.42
C VAL A 286 7.03 -23.67 -4.01
N SER A 287 7.60 -24.60 -3.24
CA SER A 287 8.35 -24.28 -2.04
C SER A 287 9.63 -23.54 -2.43
N VAL A 288 9.76 -22.28 -2.01
CA VAL A 288 11.02 -21.54 -2.12
C VAL A 288 11.82 -21.81 -0.84
N PRO A 289 13.10 -22.21 -0.91
CA PRO A 289 13.94 -22.32 0.27
C PRO A 289 14.06 -20.94 0.94
N GLN A 290 13.64 -20.87 2.20
CA GLN A 290 14.01 -19.78 3.11
C GLN A 290 15.40 -20.11 3.66
N ASP A 291 16.30 -19.14 3.53
CA ASP A 291 17.64 -19.09 4.11
C ASP A 291 18.57 -20.29 3.78
N SER A 292 19.51 -20.04 2.87
CA SER A 292 20.82 -20.68 2.95
C SER A 292 21.91 -19.62 2.94
N GLU A 293 22.77 -19.69 3.96
CA GLU A 293 24.07 -19.03 3.99
C GLU A 293 24.83 -19.34 2.69
N GLU A 294 25.43 -18.30 2.12
CA GLU A 294 26.55 -18.31 1.17
C GLU A 294 26.75 -19.56 0.30
N VAL A 295 25.83 -19.84 -0.63
CA VAL A 295 26.20 -20.43 -1.91
C VAL A 295 25.31 -19.79 -2.99
N GLU A 296 25.90 -19.08 -3.96
CA GLU A 296 25.17 -18.70 -5.18
C GLU A 296 24.79 -20.00 -5.92
N GLU A 297 23.64 -20.60 -5.58
CA GLU A 297 23.09 -21.66 -6.39
C GLU A 297 22.90 -21.14 -7.83
N PRO A 298 23.28 -21.93 -8.85
CA PRO A 298 23.17 -21.49 -10.23
C PRO A 298 21.71 -21.18 -10.54
N LYS A 299 21.42 -19.88 -10.77
CA LYS A 299 20.07 -19.40 -11.09
C LYS A 299 19.44 -20.26 -12.19
N THR A 300 18.25 -20.79 -11.93
CA THR A 300 17.48 -21.55 -12.93
C THR A 300 17.29 -20.71 -14.20
N ARG A 301 17.17 -21.34 -15.38
CA ARG A 301 16.97 -20.62 -16.66
C ARG A 301 15.79 -19.65 -16.58
N ARG A 302 14.72 -20.02 -15.87
CA ARG A 302 13.54 -19.19 -15.64
C ARG A 302 13.86 -17.96 -14.79
N ARG A 303 14.60 -18.10 -13.68
CA ARG A 303 15.03 -16.98 -12.83
C ARG A 303 15.91 -16.00 -13.61
N LYS A 304 16.80 -16.49 -14.47
CA LYS A 304 17.62 -15.62 -15.36
C LYS A 304 16.77 -14.79 -16.33
N ILE A 305 15.71 -15.36 -16.90
CA ILE A 305 14.79 -14.63 -17.79
C ILE A 305 14.03 -13.55 -17.01
N VAL A 306 13.56 -13.87 -15.81
CA VAL A 306 12.82 -12.92 -14.98
C VAL A 306 13.72 -11.77 -14.49
N ASP A 307 14.93 -12.08 -14.03
CA ASP A 307 15.93 -11.08 -13.66
C ASP A 307 16.23 -10.16 -14.85
N PHE A 308 16.45 -10.74 -16.04
CA PHE A 308 16.67 -9.97 -17.27
C PHE A 308 15.48 -9.08 -17.62
N MET A 309 14.24 -9.56 -17.51
CA MET A 309 13.04 -8.75 -17.74
C MET A 309 12.96 -7.59 -16.74
N TRP A 310 13.28 -7.83 -15.47
CA TRP A 310 13.28 -6.79 -14.43
C TRP A 310 14.36 -5.73 -14.67
N GLU A 311 15.58 -6.13 -15.03
CA GLU A 311 16.68 -5.23 -15.41
C GLU A 311 16.36 -4.43 -16.68
N LYS A 312 15.70 -5.08 -17.64
CA LYS A 312 15.11 -4.43 -18.83
C LYS A 312 13.79 -3.76 -18.53
N ASN A 313 13.46 -3.60 -17.25
CA ASN A 313 12.43 -2.69 -16.80
C ASN A 313 11.01 -3.08 -17.25
N PHE A 314 10.81 -4.34 -17.65
CA PHE A 314 9.52 -4.93 -17.94
C PHE A 314 8.76 -5.22 -16.64
N SER A 315 7.64 -4.53 -16.46
CA SER A 315 6.75 -4.81 -15.33
C SER A 315 6.11 -6.19 -15.49
N PRO A 316 6.05 -7.04 -14.43
CA PRO A 316 5.33 -8.32 -14.45
C PRO A 316 3.88 -8.20 -14.93
N PHE A 317 3.23 -7.06 -14.67
CA PHE A 317 1.85 -6.80 -15.10
C PHE A 317 1.73 -6.60 -16.62
N SER A 318 2.83 -6.25 -17.30
CA SER A 318 2.87 -6.14 -18.76
C SER A 318 2.59 -7.49 -19.44
N ILE A 319 3.00 -8.60 -18.80
CA ILE A 319 2.74 -9.95 -19.30
C ILE A 319 1.24 -10.26 -19.24
N ILE A 320 0.60 -10.00 -18.09
CA ILE A 320 -0.85 -10.21 -17.90
C ILE A 320 -1.65 -9.37 -18.90
N ARG A 321 -1.26 -8.11 -19.10
CA ARG A 321 -1.97 -7.20 -20.00
C ARG A 321 -1.92 -7.63 -21.47
N ASN A 322 -0.82 -8.26 -21.89
CA ASN A 322 -0.62 -8.73 -23.26
C ASN A 322 -1.13 -10.16 -23.50
N ALA A 323 -1.69 -10.83 -22.49
CA ALA A 323 -2.12 -12.23 -22.58
C ALA A 323 -3.45 -12.46 -23.32
N GLY A 324 -4.01 -11.45 -23.99
CA GLY A 324 -5.27 -11.57 -24.74
C GLY A 324 -6.42 -12.10 -23.85
N PRO A 325 -7.30 -12.99 -24.35
CA PRO A 325 -8.41 -13.54 -23.55
C PRO A 325 -7.99 -14.32 -22.29
N MET A 326 -6.77 -14.88 -22.25
CA MET A 326 -6.27 -15.62 -21.08
C MET A 326 -6.11 -14.73 -19.85
N LYS A 327 -5.96 -13.40 -20.04
CA LYS A 327 -5.92 -12.42 -18.94
C LYS A 327 -7.12 -12.52 -18.02
N SER A 328 -8.28 -12.87 -18.57
CA SER A 328 -9.53 -12.98 -17.83
C SER A 328 -9.40 -14.00 -16.70
N LYS A 329 -8.79 -15.16 -17.01
CA LYS A 329 -8.59 -16.22 -16.04
C LYS A 329 -7.60 -15.84 -14.95
N PHE A 330 -6.54 -15.10 -15.28
CA PHE A 330 -5.57 -14.63 -14.27
C PHE A 330 -6.21 -13.67 -13.28
N ILE A 331 -7.03 -12.73 -13.78
CA ILE A 331 -7.77 -11.79 -12.93
C ILE A 331 -8.77 -12.53 -12.05
N SER A 332 -9.53 -13.48 -12.60
CA SER A 332 -10.49 -14.26 -11.82
C SER A 332 -9.80 -15.12 -10.76
N ALA A 333 -8.68 -15.78 -11.08
CA ALA A 333 -7.89 -16.53 -10.11
C ALA A 333 -7.37 -15.64 -8.96
N TRP A 334 -6.87 -14.44 -9.29
CA TRP A 334 -6.44 -13.48 -8.28
C TRP A 334 -7.60 -13.04 -7.38
N THR A 335 -8.73 -12.69 -7.99
CA THR A 335 -9.91 -12.22 -7.23
C THR A 335 -10.47 -13.33 -6.35
N THR A 336 -10.58 -14.56 -6.87
CA THR A 336 -11.14 -15.71 -6.12
C THR A 336 -10.25 -16.15 -4.98
N HIS A 337 -8.94 -16.00 -5.12
CA HIS A 337 -7.99 -16.22 -4.02
C HIS A 337 -8.16 -15.14 -2.93
N ARG A 338 -8.09 -13.85 -3.30
CA ARG A 338 -8.11 -12.73 -2.35
C ARG A 338 -9.47 -12.56 -1.65
N PHE A 339 -10.56 -12.72 -2.40
CA PHE A 339 -11.94 -12.54 -1.95
C PHE A 339 -12.68 -13.86 -1.77
N ALA A 340 -11.97 -14.97 -1.50
CA ALA A 340 -12.58 -16.27 -1.23
C ALA A 340 -13.64 -16.19 -0.12
N HIS A 341 -13.36 -15.39 0.92
CA HIS A 341 -14.28 -15.20 2.05
C HIS A 341 -15.59 -14.51 1.65
N THR A 342 -15.53 -13.54 0.72
CA THR A 342 -16.71 -12.86 0.14
C THR A 342 -17.44 -13.80 -0.82
N TYR A 343 -16.71 -14.56 -1.64
CA TYR A 343 -17.27 -15.51 -2.60
C TYR A 343 -18.27 -16.47 -1.97
N TYR A 344 -17.90 -17.09 -0.85
CA TYR A 344 -18.77 -18.08 -0.19
C TYR A 344 -19.88 -17.46 0.65
N LYS A 345 -19.75 -16.20 1.08
CA LYS A 345 -20.73 -15.53 1.95
C LYS A 345 -21.78 -14.73 1.18
N ASN A 346 -21.34 -14.02 0.13
CA ASN A 346 -22.19 -13.13 -0.65
C ASN A 346 -21.69 -13.11 -2.12
N PRO A 347 -22.22 -13.99 -2.98
CA PRO A 347 -21.81 -14.10 -4.38
C PRO A 347 -22.01 -12.81 -5.19
N GLU A 348 -23.03 -12.01 -4.88
CA GLU A 348 -23.27 -10.73 -5.55
C GLU A 348 -22.21 -9.70 -5.19
N SER A 349 -21.90 -9.55 -3.90
CA SER A 349 -20.80 -8.69 -3.43
C SER A 349 -19.47 -9.12 -4.03
N PHE A 350 -19.21 -10.44 -4.08
CA PHE A 350 -18.03 -10.96 -4.77
C PHE A 350 -18.01 -10.57 -6.25
N GLN A 351 -19.12 -10.69 -6.98
CA GLN A 351 -19.17 -10.33 -8.39
C GLN A 351 -18.93 -8.83 -8.59
N ASN A 352 -19.44 -7.96 -7.72
CA ASN A 352 -19.20 -6.52 -7.80
C ASN A 352 -17.72 -6.19 -7.60
N VAL A 353 -17.06 -6.83 -6.63
CA VAL A 353 -15.60 -6.72 -6.44
C VAL A 353 -14.85 -7.26 -7.65
N HIS A 354 -15.24 -8.43 -8.15
CA HIS A 354 -14.59 -9.06 -9.30
C HIS A 354 -14.68 -8.19 -10.54
N ASP A 355 -15.88 -7.67 -10.83
CA ASP A 355 -16.11 -6.80 -11.98
C ASP A 355 -15.26 -5.54 -11.90
N TYR A 356 -15.17 -4.94 -10.70
CA TYR A 356 -14.36 -3.74 -10.46
C TYR A 356 -12.86 -4.00 -10.63
N ILE A 357 -12.33 -5.05 -10.01
CA ILE A 357 -10.92 -5.45 -10.17
C ILE A 357 -10.61 -5.75 -11.64
N TYR A 358 -11.54 -6.38 -12.35
CA TYR A 358 -11.40 -6.65 -13.78
C TYR A 358 -11.25 -5.37 -14.60
N ARG A 359 -12.04 -4.33 -14.35
CA ARG A 359 -11.93 -3.03 -15.02
C ARG A 359 -10.58 -2.39 -14.75
N VAL A 360 -10.19 -2.31 -13.48
CA VAL A 360 -8.90 -1.74 -13.05
C VAL A 360 -7.72 -2.47 -13.70
N PHE A 361 -7.75 -3.80 -13.72
CA PHE A 361 -6.62 -4.61 -14.23
C PHE A 361 -6.54 -4.59 -15.76
N ASN A 362 -7.67 -4.37 -16.45
CA ASN A 362 -7.71 -4.24 -17.90
C ASN A 362 -7.46 -2.82 -18.43
N ALA A 363 -7.35 -1.83 -17.54
CA ALA A 363 -7.05 -0.46 -17.92
C ALA A 363 -5.68 -0.34 -18.60
N LYS A 364 -5.54 0.70 -19.42
CA LYS A 364 -4.31 1.04 -20.16
C LYS A 364 -3.11 1.12 -19.21
N GLY A 365 -1.97 0.57 -19.61
CA GLY A 365 -0.78 0.66 -18.78
C GLY A 365 -0.24 2.08 -18.59
N SER A 366 0.22 2.40 -17.37
CA SER A 366 0.74 3.71 -16.98
C SER A 366 1.64 3.62 -15.73
N GLY A 367 1.10 3.84 -14.53
CA GLY A 367 1.89 3.96 -13.31
C GLY A 367 2.62 2.66 -12.94
N GLU A 368 2.14 1.51 -13.40
CA GLU A 368 2.74 0.22 -13.06
C GLU A 368 4.14 -0.01 -13.66
N TYR A 369 4.57 0.82 -14.62
CA TYR A 369 5.94 0.77 -15.13
C TYR A 369 6.97 1.36 -14.15
N ALA A 370 6.52 2.07 -13.12
CA ALA A 370 7.39 2.68 -12.12
C ALA A 370 8.07 1.66 -11.19
N ILE A 371 7.41 0.52 -10.92
CA ILE A 371 7.87 -0.39 -9.86
C ILE A 371 9.27 -0.94 -10.12
N THR A 372 9.60 -1.25 -11.38
CA THR A 372 10.93 -1.73 -11.78
C THR A 372 11.99 -0.62 -11.77
N ARG A 373 11.57 0.65 -11.73
CA ARG A 373 12.48 1.79 -11.60
C ARG A 373 12.85 2.07 -10.15
N VAL A 374 11.91 1.93 -9.22
CA VAL A 374 12.12 2.23 -7.79
C VAL A 374 12.57 1.01 -6.98
N LEU A 375 12.16 -0.19 -7.38
CA LEU A 375 12.55 -1.45 -6.76
C LEU A 375 13.58 -2.19 -7.61
N ALA A 376 14.58 -2.77 -6.95
CA ALA A 376 15.53 -3.69 -7.55
C ALA A 376 14.94 -5.12 -7.61
N ILE A 377 15.72 -6.06 -8.15
CA ILE A 377 15.36 -7.47 -8.18
C ILE A 377 15.06 -7.96 -6.75
N GLY A 378 13.98 -8.70 -6.59
CA GLY A 378 13.56 -9.22 -5.29
C GLY A 378 12.66 -8.27 -4.49
N ALA A 379 12.09 -7.24 -5.13
CA ALA A 379 11.13 -6.30 -4.53
C ALA A 379 11.70 -5.32 -3.51
N VAL A 380 13.02 -5.29 -3.35
CA VAL A 380 13.69 -4.39 -2.41
C VAL A 380 13.89 -3.01 -3.03
N ALA A 381 13.82 -1.93 -2.24
CA ALA A 381 13.98 -0.59 -2.78
C ALA A 381 15.44 -0.27 -3.16
N LYS A 382 15.61 0.44 -4.29
CA LYS A 382 16.90 1.05 -4.66
C LYS A 382 17.29 2.18 -3.72
N LEU A 383 16.31 2.80 -3.09
CA LEU A 383 16.48 3.79 -2.02
C LEU A 383 15.67 3.32 -0.79
N PRO A 384 16.24 2.43 0.06
CA PRO A 384 15.59 1.85 1.24
C PRO A 384 15.04 2.92 2.18
N LEU A 385 13.85 2.67 2.76
CA LEU A 385 13.24 3.64 3.68
C LEU A 385 14.00 3.73 5.01
N LEU A 386 14.59 2.63 5.50
CA LEU A 386 15.43 2.63 6.72
C LEU A 386 16.60 3.61 6.63
N ASP A 387 17.18 3.79 5.44
CA ASP A 387 18.26 4.76 5.21
C ASP A 387 17.76 6.21 4.98
N ARG A 388 16.45 6.46 5.01
CA ARG A 388 15.86 7.76 4.61
C ARG A 388 14.97 8.41 5.66
N CYS A 389 14.23 7.60 6.41
CA CYS A 389 13.08 8.05 7.18
C CYS A 389 13.37 8.34 8.66
N PRO A 390 14.12 7.53 9.42
CA PRO A 390 14.17 7.64 10.88
C PRO A 390 14.46 9.04 11.41
N GLU A 391 15.62 9.59 11.06
CA GLU A 391 16.05 10.92 11.52
C GLU A 391 15.11 12.03 11.02
N LYS A 392 14.65 11.95 9.76
CA LYS A 392 13.76 12.95 9.18
C LYS A 392 12.40 12.96 9.86
N PHE A 393 11.85 11.81 10.21
CA PHE A 393 10.56 11.72 10.89
C PHE A 393 10.64 12.25 12.33
N VAL A 394 11.74 11.97 13.04
CA VAL A 394 11.98 12.53 14.38
C VAL A 394 12.16 14.05 14.32
N ASN A 395 12.94 14.55 13.36
CA ASN A 395 13.15 15.99 13.16
C ASN A 395 11.84 16.73 12.78
N MET A 396 10.94 16.07 12.04
CA MET A 396 9.61 16.61 11.74
C MET A 396 8.65 16.55 12.95
N GLY A 397 8.96 15.73 13.95
CA GLY A 397 8.00 15.37 14.99
C GLY A 397 6.77 14.69 14.39
N LEU A 398 6.96 13.73 13.47
CA LEU A 398 5.89 13.00 12.78
C LEU A 398 5.62 11.65 13.47
N PRO A 399 4.46 11.47 14.14
CA PRO A 399 4.08 10.17 14.68
C PRO A 399 3.78 9.16 13.56
N THR A 400 4.26 7.92 13.73
CA THR A 400 4.10 6.85 12.74
C THR A 400 3.52 5.56 13.34
N LEU A 401 2.67 4.87 12.58
CA LEU A 401 2.18 3.52 12.89
C LEU A 401 2.56 2.58 11.75
N TRP A 402 3.25 1.49 12.06
CA TRP A 402 3.70 0.45 11.12
C TRP A 402 2.92 -0.83 11.38
N MET A 403 2.15 -1.29 10.39
CA MET A 403 1.24 -2.42 10.51
C MET A 403 1.58 -3.52 9.51
N TYR A 404 1.60 -4.77 9.96
CA TYR A 404 1.82 -5.96 9.12
C TYR A 404 0.85 -7.07 9.48
N GLY A 405 0.64 -8.01 8.57
CA GLY A 405 -0.07 -9.26 8.85
C GLY A 405 0.83 -10.34 9.44
N ASP A 406 0.27 -11.27 10.21
CA ASP A 406 0.98 -12.46 10.72
C ASP A 406 1.34 -13.49 9.63
N LYS A 407 0.77 -13.34 8.43
CA LYS A 407 1.07 -14.13 7.22
C LYS A 407 1.61 -13.27 6.08
N ASP A 408 1.98 -12.03 6.38
CA ASP A 408 2.47 -11.06 5.41
C ASP A 408 3.77 -11.54 4.76
N TRP A 409 3.93 -11.29 3.47
CA TRP A 409 5.16 -11.59 2.77
C TRP A 409 6.08 -10.38 2.68
N MET A 410 5.66 -9.20 3.16
CA MET A 410 6.58 -8.09 3.40
C MET A 410 7.44 -8.33 4.63
N ASN A 411 8.62 -7.70 4.66
CA ASN A 411 9.57 -7.82 5.77
C ASN A 411 9.07 -7.02 7.01
N GLU A 412 8.36 -7.69 7.91
CA GLU A 412 7.90 -7.07 9.16
C GLU A 412 9.04 -6.74 10.12
N GLU A 413 10.17 -7.45 10.05
CA GLU A 413 11.34 -7.20 10.90
C GLU A 413 11.95 -5.83 10.58
N ALA A 414 12.04 -5.48 9.30
CA ALA A 414 12.47 -4.15 8.87
C ALA A 414 11.49 -3.05 9.36
N GLY A 415 10.19 -3.37 9.48
CA GLY A 415 9.20 -2.47 10.08
C GLY A 415 9.37 -2.29 11.59
N LEU A 416 9.74 -3.37 12.29
CA LEU A 416 10.07 -3.33 13.72
C LEU A 416 11.36 -2.54 13.97
N GLU A 417 12.38 -2.78 13.15
CA GLU A 417 13.65 -2.05 13.17
C GLU A 417 13.44 -0.55 12.94
N MET A 418 12.68 -0.17 11.90
CA MET A 418 12.29 1.22 11.63
C MET A 418 11.64 1.88 12.86
N THR A 419 10.74 1.15 13.52
CA THR A 419 10.07 1.62 14.73
C THR A 419 11.05 1.83 15.89
N ASN A 420 12.02 0.93 16.04
CA ASN A 420 13.05 1.04 17.07
C ASN A 420 13.99 2.21 16.79
N GLU A 421 14.50 2.36 15.56
CA GLU A 421 15.38 3.47 15.18
C GLU A 421 14.71 4.84 15.40
N ILE A 422 13.45 5.00 14.96
CA ILE A 422 12.69 6.24 15.20
C ILE A 422 12.56 6.50 16.71
N ASN A 423 12.22 5.48 17.50
CA ASN A 423 12.00 5.65 18.93
C ASN A 423 13.30 5.92 19.69
N ASP A 424 14.42 5.30 19.32
CA ASP A 424 15.72 5.54 19.96
C ASP A 424 16.20 6.97 19.70
N LEU A 425 16.04 7.46 18.47
CA LEU A 425 16.31 8.85 18.11
C LEU A 425 15.35 9.81 18.83
N SER A 426 14.05 9.51 18.85
CA SER A 426 13.03 10.35 19.47
C SER A 426 13.15 10.42 20.99
N MET A 427 13.52 9.33 21.65
CA MET A 427 13.77 9.33 23.10
C MET A 427 14.95 10.24 23.46
N LYS A 428 16.00 10.29 22.62
CA LYS A 428 17.15 11.20 22.80
C LYS A 428 16.77 12.67 22.59
N GLN A 429 15.93 12.96 21.60
CA GLN A 429 15.61 14.35 21.22
C GLN A 429 14.41 14.94 21.96
N HIS A 430 13.36 14.15 22.18
CA HIS A 430 12.04 14.60 22.66
C HIS A 430 11.58 13.90 23.94
N SER A 431 12.33 12.92 24.47
CA SER A 431 11.95 12.12 25.65
C SER A 431 10.59 11.42 25.53
N ALA A 432 10.16 11.10 24.30
CA ALA A 432 8.91 10.43 24.02
C ALA A 432 9.04 9.49 22.81
N LYS A 433 8.25 8.41 22.81
CA LYS A 433 8.12 7.50 21.65
C LYS A 433 7.20 8.11 20.61
N MET A 434 7.50 7.89 19.34
CA MET A 434 6.77 8.45 18.21
C MET A 434 6.42 7.43 17.12
N ALA A 435 7.04 6.24 17.14
CA ALA A 435 6.71 5.15 16.24
C ALA A 435 6.07 3.99 16.99
N TYR A 436 5.08 3.36 16.37
CA TYR A 436 4.35 2.22 16.91
C TYR A 436 4.34 1.08 15.89
N PHE A 437 4.54 -0.15 16.35
CA PHE A 437 4.55 -1.34 15.52
C PHE A 437 3.40 -2.28 15.88
N LYS A 438 2.76 -2.89 14.87
CA LYS A 438 1.64 -3.80 15.09
C LYS A 438 1.58 -4.94 14.08
N ILE A 439 1.45 -6.16 14.59
CA ILE A 439 1.05 -7.34 13.82
C ILE A 439 -0.45 -7.57 13.99
N LEU A 440 -1.17 -7.77 12.87
CA LEU A 440 -2.56 -8.20 12.83
C LEU A 440 -2.62 -9.71 12.61
N THR A 441 -3.38 -10.40 13.45
CA THR A 441 -3.58 -11.84 13.32
C THR A 441 -4.55 -12.19 12.19
N ASN A 442 -4.38 -13.40 11.64
CA ASN A 442 -5.15 -13.92 10.51
C ASN A 442 -5.15 -12.98 9.30
N SER A 443 -4.03 -12.31 9.04
CA SER A 443 -3.93 -11.27 8.02
C SER A 443 -2.65 -11.44 7.22
N GLY A 444 -2.74 -11.27 5.90
CA GLY A 444 -1.56 -11.19 5.05
C GLY A 444 -1.26 -9.77 4.62
N HIS A 445 -0.80 -9.58 3.38
CA HIS A 445 -0.34 -8.30 2.85
C HIS A 445 -1.44 -7.22 2.78
N HIS A 446 -2.67 -7.65 2.55
CA HIS A 446 -3.86 -6.79 2.56
C HIS A 446 -4.61 -6.94 3.88
N LEU A 447 -3.94 -6.63 4.99
CA LEU A 447 -4.48 -6.78 6.35
C LEU A 447 -5.81 -6.04 6.60
N TYR A 448 -6.07 -4.96 5.88
CA TYR A 448 -7.35 -4.23 5.90
C TYR A 448 -8.50 -4.96 5.18
N LEU A 449 -8.19 -5.91 4.30
CA LEU A 449 -9.17 -6.81 3.68
C LEU A 449 -9.35 -8.10 4.48
N ASP A 450 -8.25 -8.66 4.99
CA ASP A 450 -8.30 -9.92 5.73
C ASP A 450 -8.94 -9.77 7.12
N ASN A 451 -8.69 -8.64 7.79
CA ASN A 451 -9.25 -8.35 9.12
C ASN A 451 -9.67 -6.88 9.30
N PRO A 452 -10.70 -6.40 8.57
CA PRO A 452 -11.16 -5.01 8.63
C PRO A 452 -11.48 -4.50 10.06
N PRO A 453 -12.14 -5.27 10.95
CA PRO A 453 -12.42 -4.83 12.31
C PRO A 453 -11.17 -4.59 13.15
N ALA A 454 -10.16 -5.48 13.05
CA ALA A 454 -8.91 -5.29 13.76
C ALA A 454 -8.11 -4.12 13.20
N PHE A 455 -8.08 -3.97 11.87
CA PHE A 455 -7.43 -2.85 11.21
C PHE A 455 -8.00 -1.50 11.69
N ALA A 456 -9.32 -1.32 11.61
CA ALA A 456 -9.99 -0.09 12.02
C ALA A 456 -9.73 0.25 13.51
N ARG A 457 -9.72 -0.76 14.38
CA ARG A 457 -9.45 -0.58 15.82
C ARG A 457 -8.05 -0.03 16.08
N GLU A 458 -7.01 -0.62 15.46
CA GLU A 458 -5.63 -0.16 15.66
C GLU A 458 -5.40 1.23 15.06
N VAL A 459 -6.02 1.52 13.90
CA VAL A 459 -6.02 2.85 13.29
C VAL A 459 -6.64 3.87 14.24
N PHE A 460 -7.87 3.65 14.72
CA PHE A 460 -8.53 4.60 15.63
C PHE A 460 -7.77 4.85 16.92
N LYS A 461 -7.23 3.77 17.52
CA LYS A 461 -6.38 3.87 18.70
C LYS A 461 -5.19 4.81 18.45
N PHE A 462 -4.50 4.66 17.33
CA PHE A 462 -3.36 5.50 16.99
C PHE A 462 -3.76 6.95 16.65
N LEU A 463 -4.88 7.13 15.96
CA LEU A 463 -5.40 8.47 15.65
C LEU A 463 -5.85 9.23 16.90
N GLY A 464 -6.18 8.52 17.99
CA GLY A 464 -6.66 9.11 19.23
C GLY A 464 -8.19 9.20 19.29
N PHE A 465 -8.88 8.50 18.39
CA PHE A 465 -10.33 8.35 18.44
C PHE A 465 -10.66 7.17 19.33
N ARG A 466 -11.35 7.43 20.45
CA ARG A 466 -11.85 6.38 21.35
C ARG A 466 -13.19 5.88 20.80
N ARG A 467 -13.34 4.56 20.75
CA ARG A 467 -14.62 3.87 20.58
C ARG A 467 -14.81 2.89 21.71
#